data_AF-A0A1T1B6M6-F1
#
_entry.id   AF-A0A1T1B6M6-F1
#
_cell.length_a   1.000
_cell.length_b   1.000
_cell.length_c   1.000
_cell.angle_alpha   90.00
_cell.angle_beta   90.00
_cell.angle_gamma   90.00
#
_symmetry.space_group_name_H-M   'P 1'
#
loop_
_entity.id
_entity.type
_entity.pdbx_description
1 polymer ?
#
loop_
_entity_poly.entity_id
_entity_poly.type
_entity_poly.pdbx_seq_one_letter_code
_entity_poly.pdbx_strand_id
1 'polypeptide(L)'
;MPEILQVTRYNRVTVYGLVKRYREQGLAGLRDARHANQGAPRLLTAEQQQTLAARLHADFEQGIVWSGKDVQDWLQQQYGMSVHLGRTYEFLRAAGFTPQRPRPRHVGGDEAAKEAFKTKS
;
A
#
# COMPACT_ATOMS: atom_id res chain seq x y z
N MET A 1 26.40 32.44 -9.05
CA MET A 1 24.95 32.20 -9.29
C MET A 1 24.64 31.89 -10.75
N PRO A 2 25.08 32.70 -11.74
CA PRO A 2 24.82 32.41 -13.16
C PRO A 2 25.42 31.09 -13.63
N GLU A 3 26.65 30.79 -13.19
CA GLU A 3 27.35 29.54 -13.49
C GLU A 3 26.60 28.30 -12.97
N ILE A 4 26.09 28.33 -11.74
CA ILE A 4 25.30 27.23 -11.17
C ILE A 4 24.05 26.97 -12.02
N LEU A 5 23.37 28.01 -12.50
CA LEU A 5 22.19 27.88 -13.36
C LEU A 5 22.55 27.24 -14.71
N GLN A 6 23.69 27.62 -15.31
CA GLN A 6 24.16 27.08 -16.58
C GLN A 6 24.55 25.59 -16.47
N VAL A 7 25.24 25.20 -15.40
CA VAL A 7 25.73 23.83 -15.21
C VAL A 7 24.62 22.88 -14.77
N THR A 8 23.73 23.31 -13.88
CA THR A 8 22.68 22.44 -13.30
C THR A 8 21.38 22.40 -14.10
N ARG A 9 21.17 23.38 -15.00
CA ARG A 9 19.90 23.60 -15.73
C ARG A 9 18.67 23.78 -14.84
N TYR A 10 18.86 24.02 -13.55
CA TYR A 10 17.76 24.33 -12.64
C TYR A 10 17.26 25.76 -12.83
N ASN A 11 15.99 25.99 -12.49
CA ASN A 11 15.45 27.34 -12.47
C ASN A 11 16.05 28.16 -11.30
N ARG A 12 15.89 29.48 -11.38
CA ARG A 12 16.41 30.41 -10.36
C ARG A 12 15.93 30.07 -8.96
N VAL A 13 14.63 29.83 -8.77
CA VAL A 13 14.04 29.54 -7.44
C VAL A 13 14.73 28.33 -6.78
N THR A 14 14.95 27.26 -7.55
CA THR A 14 15.57 26.03 -7.08
C THR A 14 17.02 26.27 -6.65
N VAL A 15 17.81 26.99 -7.46
CA VAL A 15 19.22 27.30 -7.14
C VAL A 15 19.34 28.16 -5.88
N TYR A 16 18.50 29.18 -5.72
CA TYR A 16 18.52 30.00 -4.50
C TYR A 16 18.17 29.16 -3.26
N GLY A 17 17.16 28.29 -3.36
CA GLY A 17 16.80 27.37 -2.27
C GLY A 17 17.90 26.37 -1.93
N LEU A 18 18.62 25.84 -2.93
CA LEU A 18 19.75 24.94 -2.72
C LEU A 18 20.94 25.66 -2.08
N VAL A 19 21.29 26.85 -2.55
CA VAL A 19 22.39 27.65 -1.97
C VAL A 19 22.07 28.06 -0.54
N LYS A 20 20.83 28.45 -0.22
CA LYS A 20 20.40 28.75 1.15
C LYS A 20 20.56 27.51 2.05
N ARG A 21 20.01 26.36 1.64
CA ARG A 21 20.14 25.10 2.39
C ARG A 21 21.60 24.69 2.62
N TYR A 22 22.44 24.83 1.60
CA TYR A 22 23.86 24.54 1.72
C TYR A 22 24.55 25.47 2.74
N ARG A 23 24.24 26.77 2.73
CA ARG A 23 24.82 27.71 3.70
C ARG A 23 24.38 27.43 5.13
N GLU A 24 23.15 26.97 5.33
CA GLU A 24 22.58 26.72 6.67
C GLU A 24 22.96 25.33 7.22
N GLN A 25 23.06 24.31 6.35
CA GLN A 25 23.11 22.89 6.76
C GLN A 25 24.28 22.13 6.11
N GLY A 26 25.13 22.82 5.33
CA GLY A 26 26.23 22.21 4.59
C GLY A 26 25.74 21.19 3.55
N LEU A 27 26.61 20.21 3.26
CA LEU A 27 26.30 19.12 2.33
C LEU A 27 25.10 18.26 2.79
N ALA A 28 24.83 18.18 4.10
CA ALA A 28 23.70 17.44 4.62
C ALA A 28 22.36 17.99 4.11
N GLY A 29 22.24 19.32 3.98
CA GLY A 29 21.03 19.99 3.45
C GLY A 29 20.79 19.79 1.94
N LEU A 30 21.75 19.22 1.22
CA LEU A 30 21.65 18.88 -0.20
C LEU A 30 21.27 17.41 -0.45
N ARG A 31 21.23 16.56 0.59
CA ARG A 31 20.86 15.14 0.46
C ARG A 31 19.37 14.99 0.11
N ASP A 32 19.03 13.87 -0.52
CA ASP A 32 17.63 13.52 -0.78
C ASP A 32 16.89 13.23 0.55
N ALA A 33 16.01 14.15 0.92
CA ALA A 33 15.22 14.05 2.15
C ALA A 33 13.92 13.25 1.97
N ARG A 34 13.59 12.75 0.77
CA ARG A 34 12.32 12.04 0.52
C ARG A 34 12.13 10.81 1.41
N HIS A 35 13.22 10.14 1.80
CA HIS A 35 13.17 9.01 2.72
C HIS A 35 12.74 9.39 4.15
N ALA A 36 12.95 10.65 4.54
CA ALA A 36 12.52 11.17 5.83
C ALA A 36 11.12 11.80 5.79
N ASN A 37 10.50 11.91 4.60
CA ASN A 37 9.14 12.40 4.49
C ASN A 37 8.21 11.43 5.21
N GLN A 38 7.57 11.91 6.27
CA GLN A 38 6.45 11.22 6.90
C GLN A 38 5.33 11.23 5.85
N GLY A 39 5.14 10.11 5.15
CA GLY A 39 4.10 9.97 4.14
C GLY A 39 2.70 10.19 4.73
N ALA A 40 1.66 10.00 3.92
CA ALA A 40 0.29 10.10 4.41
C ALA A 40 0.09 9.19 5.65
N PRO A 41 -0.69 9.64 6.65
CA PRO A 41 -0.93 8.85 7.85
C PRO A 41 -1.60 7.52 7.47
N ARG A 42 -1.36 6.50 8.30
CA ARG A 42 -2.04 5.20 8.14
C ARG A 42 -3.53 5.40 8.37
N LEU A 43 -4.36 4.68 7.60
CA LEU A 43 -5.82 4.73 7.73
C LEU A 43 -6.30 4.16 9.06
N LEU A 44 -5.66 3.10 9.56
CA LEU A 44 -5.93 2.51 10.86
C LEU A 44 -4.77 2.80 11.81
N THR A 45 -5.10 3.10 13.07
CA THR A 45 -4.12 3.06 14.14
C THR A 45 -3.64 1.63 14.39
N ALA A 46 -2.50 1.46 15.07
CA ALA A 46 -2.02 0.13 15.43
C ALA A 46 -3.05 -0.66 16.27
N GLU A 47 -3.76 0.03 17.15
CA GLU A 47 -4.81 -0.56 18.00
C GLU A 47 -6.06 -0.98 17.19
N GLN A 48 -6.51 -0.14 16.26
CA GLN A 48 -7.61 -0.48 15.36
C GLN A 48 -7.26 -1.67 14.46
N GLN A 49 -6.02 -1.70 13.96
CA GLN A 49 -5.52 -2.82 13.16
C GLN A 49 -5.48 -4.12 13.98
N GLN A 50 -5.06 -4.06 15.25
CA GLN A 50 -5.05 -5.22 16.13
C GLN A 50 -6.46 -5.70 16.47
N THR A 51 -7.39 -4.78 16.72
CA THR A 51 -8.80 -5.09 16.98
C THR A 51 -9.44 -5.78 15.78
N LEU A 52 -9.21 -5.24 14.57
CA LEU A 52 -9.67 -5.87 13.32
C LEU A 52 -9.08 -7.26 13.15
N ALA A 53 -7.76 -7.42 13.36
CA ALA A 53 -7.10 -8.73 13.23
C ALA A 53 -7.68 -9.76 14.21
N ALA A 54 -7.83 -9.40 15.49
CA ALA A 54 -8.42 -10.28 16.50
C ALA A 54 -9.85 -10.72 16.13
N ARG A 55 -10.67 -9.78 15.64
CA ARG A 55 -12.02 -10.09 15.18
C ARG A 55 -12.02 -11.05 13.99
N LEU A 56 -11.18 -10.80 12.99
CA LEU A 56 -11.07 -11.66 11.81
C LEU A 56 -10.66 -13.09 12.19
N HIS A 57 -9.73 -13.25 13.12
CA HIS A 57 -9.30 -14.58 13.60
C HIS A 57 -10.40 -15.29 14.38
N ALA A 58 -11.09 -14.60 15.30
CA ALA A 58 -12.20 -15.19 16.05
C ALA A 58 -13.33 -15.68 15.14
N ASP A 59 -13.69 -14.91 14.12
CA ASP A 59 -14.70 -15.31 13.14
C ASP A 59 -14.20 -16.44 12.23
N PHE A 60 -12.91 -16.43 11.86
CA PHE A 60 -12.31 -17.50 11.06
C PHE A 60 -12.28 -18.85 11.79
N GLU A 61 -11.99 -18.86 13.10
CA GLU A 61 -12.06 -20.06 13.94
C GLU A 61 -13.47 -20.68 13.96
N GLN A 62 -14.51 -19.87 13.74
CA GLN A 62 -15.90 -20.31 13.61
C GLN A 62 -16.27 -20.69 12.17
N GLY A 63 -15.32 -20.67 11.23
CA GLY A 63 -15.53 -20.95 9.82
C GLY A 63 -16.08 -19.77 9.00
N ILE A 64 -16.12 -18.57 9.57
CA ILE A 64 -16.63 -17.37 8.89
C ILE A 64 -15.47 -16.68 8.18
N VAL A 65 -15.53 -16.62 6.85
CA VAL A 65 -14.52 -15.96 6.01
C VAL A 65 -15.04 -14.62 5.53
N TRP A 66 -14.34 -13.55 5.90
CA TRP A 66 -14.70 -12.19 5.51
C TRP A 66 -14.26 -11.87 4.08
N SER A 67 -15.14 -11.24 3.32
CA SER A 67 -14.84 -10.56 2.07
C SER A 67 -14.28 -9.15 2.34
N GLY A 68 -13.72 -8.53 1.30
CA GLY A 68 -13.31 -7.13 1.39
C GLY A 68 -14.46 -6.18 1.71
N LYS A 69 -15.71 -6.52 1.35
CA LYS A 69 -16.90 -5.71 1.64
C LYS A 69 -17.31 -5.82 3.11
N ASP A 70 -17.21 -7.01 3.70
CA ASP A 70 -17.50 -7.22 5.12
C ASP A 70 -16.56 -6.38 5.99
N VAL A 71 -15.28 -6.29 5.61
CA VAL A 71 -14.31 -5.40 6.26
C VAL A 71 -14.70 -3.93 6.12
N GLN A 72 -15.19 -3.49 4.94
CA GLN A 72 -15.66 -2.10 4.77
C GLN A 72 -16.84 -1.81 5.69
N ASP A 73 -17.82 -2.71 5.73
CA ASP A 73 -19.04 -2.53 6.51
C ASP A 73 -18.73 -2.51 8.00
N TRP A 74 -17.85 -3.40 8.45
CA TRP A 74 -17.41 -3.42 9.83
C TRP A 74 -16.63 -2.15 10.21
N LEU A 75 -15.70 -1.68 9.37
CA LEU A 75 -14.97 -0.42 9.63
C LEU A 75 -15.90 0.79 9.67
N GLN A 76 -16.91 0.81 8.81
CA GLN A 76 -17.93 1.86 8.81
C GLN A 76 -18.79 1.78 10.09
N GLN A 77 -19.18 0.59 10.53
CA GLN A 77 -19.99 0.40 11.73
C GLN A 77 -19.24 0.70 13.03
N GLN A 78 -17.98 0.24 13.14
CA GLN A 78 -17.21 0.38 14.37
C GLN A 78 -16.56 1.75 14.52
N TYR A 79 -16.13 2.36 13.41
CA TYR A 79 -15.32 3.58 13.46
C TYR A 79 -15.85 4.72 12.57
N GLY A 80 -16.97 4.54 11.88
CA GLY A 80 -17.49 5.54 10.95
C GLY A 80 -16.61 5.75 9.71
N MET A 81 -15.68 4.84 9.43
CA MET A 81 -14.66 5.00 8.40
C MET A 81 -15.09 4.40 7.06
N SER A 82 -15.17 5.25 6.03
CA SER A 82 -15.32 4.80 4.64
C SER A 82 -13.94 4.60 4.00
N VAL A 83 -13.64 3.36 3.62
CA VAL A 83 -12.36 2.97 3.01
C VAL A 83 -12.59 2.39 1.62
N HIS A 84 -11.65 2.61 0.70
CA HIS A 84 -11.69 2.00 -0.63
C HIS A 84 -11.52 0.47 -0.52
N LEU A 85 -12.25 -0.30 -1.33
CA LEU A 85 -12.23 -1.77 -1.29
C LEU A 85 -10.82 -2.37 -1.43
N GLY A 86 -9.94 -1.75 -2.23
CA GLY A 86 -8.54 -2.18 -2.34
C GLY A 86 -7.78 -2.18 -1.00
N ARG A 87 -8.09 -1.24 -0.11
CA ARG A 87 -7.45 -1.12 1.21
C ARG A 87 -7.86 -2.24 2.15
N THR A 88 -9.07 -2.77 2.03
CA THR A 88 -9.50 -3.85 2.92
C THR A 88 -8.70 -5.13 2.69
N TYR A 89 -8.26 -5.40 1.46
CA TYR A 89 -7.32 -6.48 1.18
C TYR A 89 -5.91 -6.25 1.72
N GLU A 90 -5.48 -5.00 1.90
CA GLU A 90 -4.24 -4.70 2.64
C GLU A 90 -4.40 -5.06 4.12
N PHE A 91 -5.55 -4.72 4.72
CA PHE A 91 -5.84 -5.04 6.12
C PHE A 91 -5.96 -6.55 6.37
N LEU A 92 -6.64 -7.28 5.48
CA LEU A 92 -6.71 -8.75 5.55
C LEU A 92 -5.31 -9.38 5.48
N ARG A 93 -4.47 -8.93 4.55
CA ARG A 93 -3.07 -9.40 4.45
C ARG A 93 -2.26 -9.04 5.70
N ALA A 94 -2.44 -7.85 6.24
CA ALA A 94 -1.76 -7.41 7.45
C ALA A 94 -2.19 -8.21 8.69
N ALA A 95 -3.41 -8.75 8.70
CA ALA A 95 -3.90 -9.69 9.71
C ALA A 95 -3.45 -11.15 9.48
N GLY A 96 -2.67 -11.42 8.41
CA GLY A 96 -2.12 -12.74 8.10
C GLY A 96 -2.96 -13.59 7.15
N PHE A 97 -4.06 -13.07 6.60
CA PHE A 97 -4.93 -13.83 5.70
C PHE A 97 -4.42 -13.84 4.26
N THR A 98 -4.52 -15.01 3.63
CA THR A 98 -4.37 -15.19 2.18
C THR A 98 -5.74 -15.23 1.49
N PRO A 99 -5.83 -15.14 0.14
CA PRO A 99 -7.07 -15.43 -0.56
C PRO A 99 -7.58 -16.84 -0.23
N GLN A 100 -8.74 -16.93 0.41
CA GLN A 100 -9.31 -18.20 0.89
C GLN A 100 -10.11 -18.94 -0.18
N ARG A 101 -10.58 -18.23 -1.22
CA ARG A 101 -11.32 -18.82 -2.34
C ARG A 101 -10.43 -18.90 -3.58
N PRO A 102 -10.24 -20.10 -4.16
CA PRO A 102 -9.56 -20.25 -5.44
C PRO A 102 -10.25 -19.43 -6.53
N ARG A 103 -9.49 -19.01 -7.54
CA ARG A 103 -10.07 -18.35 -8.71
C ARG A 103 -11.10 -19.29 -9.34
N PRO A 104 -12.34 -18.82 -9.63
CA PRO A 104 -13.33 -19.63 -10.34
C PRO A 104 -12.75 -20.18 -11.65
N ARG A 105 -12.98 -21.48 -11.90
CA ARG A 105 -12.62 -22.11 -13.18
C ARG A 105 -13.71 -21.80 -14.21
N HIS A 106 -13.29 -21.44 -15.42
CA HIS A 106 -14.22 -21.22 -16.53
C HIS A 106 -14.84 -22.55 -16.98
N VAL A 107 -16.17 -22.58 -17.14
CA VAL A 107 -16.94 -23.81 -17.43
C VAL A 107 -16.53 -24.44 -18.76
N GLY A 108 -16.21 -23.63 -19.77
CA GLY A 108 -15.73 -24.11 -21.08
C GLY A 108 -14.22 -24.36 -21.16
N GLY A 109 -13.53 -24.50 -20.02
CA GLY A 109 -12.09 -24.72 -20.00
C GLY A 109 -11.74 -26.18 -20.31
N ASP A 110 -11.25 -26.45 -21.51
CA ASP A 110 -10.74 -27.77 -21.90
C ASP A 110 -9.46 -28.13 -21.10
N GLU A 111 -9.56 -29.14 -20.23
CA GLU A 111 -8.42 -29.62 -19.44
C GLU A 111 -7.36 -30.29 -20.33
N ALA A 112 -7.74 -30.95 -21.44
CA ALA A 112 -6.78 -31.57 -22.36
C ALA A 112 -5.93 -30.51 -23.07
N ALA A 113 -6.55 -29.41 -23.50
CA ALA A 113 -5.83 -28.27 -24.09
C ALA A 113 -4.86 -27.60 -23.10
N LYS A 114 -5.21 -27.54 -21.80
CA LYS A 114 -4.34 -26.97 -20.75
C LYS A 114 -3.11 -27.85 -20.49
N GLU A 115 -3.29 -29.17 -20.41
CA GLU A 115 -2.18 -30.11 -20.21
C GLU A 115 -1.25 -30.19 -21.43
N ALA A 116 -1.81 -30.13 -22.65
CA ALA A 116 -1.03 -30.04 -23.88
C ALA A 116 -0.19 -28.75 -23.96
N PHE A 117 -0.67 -27.64 -23.39
CA PHE A 117 0.09 -26.39 -23.31
C PHE A 117 1.22 -26.43 -22.27
N LYS A 118 0.98 -27.04 -21.09
CA LYS A 118 2.01 -27.17 -20.03
C LYS A 118 3.23 -27.98 -20.45
N THR A 119 3.05 -28.94 -21.37
CA THR A 119 4.12 -29.84 -21.84
C THR A 119 5.01 -29.19 -22.91
N LYS A 120 4.68 -27.98 -23.38
CA LYS A 120 5.43 -27.25 -24.43
C LYS A 120 6.42 -26.20 -23.89
N SER A 121 6.96 -26.38 -22.69
CA SER A 121 8.09 -25.56 -22.18
C SER A 121 9.32 -26.41 -21.96
#